data_AF-A0AAE1NKV7-F1
#
_entry.id   AF-A0AAE1NKV7-F1
#
_cell.length_a   1.000
_cell.length_b   1.000
_cell.length_c   1.000
_cell.angle_alpha   90.00
_cell.angle_beta   90.00
_cell.angle_gamma   90.00
#
_symmetry.space_group_name_H-M   'P 1'
#
loop_
_entity.id
_entity.type
_entity.pdbx_description
1 polymer ?
#
loop_
_entity_poly.entity_id
_entity_poly.type
_entity_poly.pdbx_seq_one_letter_code
_entity_poly.pdbx_strand_id
1 'polypeptide(L)'
;MNLDLWLLKATCCRFVLSPSTSFYFTSSLTELGRRLTSSIPGTSVFLFGKADAEGRGLVQRRKEVGWFKRPVVYHHLSHDLGSTPTPTHGLTGVGAIPYMMNVNLTLDTSNLTLGRRVAASLRASSPGGLPGVQAMAFPHKGRIEVACNVDLLPRASLSTTPSEHVMDTCLGEEYVYTPASEIERRVHNESGGVALVGTTLVGFTPDQARTLALKALTSGLDTAWKTVTAKRRM
;
A
#
# COMPACT_ATOMS: atom_id res chain seq x y z
N MET A 1 24.42 1.47 -9.83
CA MET A 1 23.32 0.51 -10.10
C MET A 1 22.13 0.97 -9.25
N ASN A 2 21.18 1.71 -9.84
CA ASN A 2 20.00 2.20 -9.10
C ASN A 2 18.98 1.08 -8.98
N LEU A 3 18.42 0.89 -7.78
CA LEU A 3 17.49 -0.17 -7.42
C LEU A 3 16.33 0.46 -6.62
N ASP A 4 15.31 0.95 -7.31
CA ASP A 4 14.04 1.39 -6.71
C ASP A 4 13.25 0.22 -6.09
N LEU A 5 12.31 0.55 -5.20
CA LEU A 5 11.53 -0.41 -4.42
C LEU A 5 10.09 -0.52 -4.94
N TRP A 6 9.76 -1.56 -5.71
CA TRP A 6 8.41 -1.77 -6.22
C TRP A 6 7.68 -2.88 -5.47
N LEU A 7 6.45 -2.61 -5.01
CA LEU A 7 5.56 -3.60 -4.41
C LEU A 7 4.63 -4.19 -5.49
N LEU A 8 4.75 -5.49 -5.77
CA LEU A 8 3.72 -6.22 -6.52
C LEU A 8 2.52 -6.45 -5.58
N LYS A 9 1.29 -6.14 -6.00
CA LYS A 9 0.07 -6.52 -5.23
C LYS A 9 -0.81 -7.45 -6.07
N ALA A 10 -0.42 -8.72 -6.16
CA ALA A 10 -1.27 -9.81 -6.64
C ALA A 10 -2.14 -10.35 -5.51
N THR A 11 -3.16 -9.57 -5.11
CA THR A 11 -4.19 -9.87 -4.08
C THR A 11 -3.71 -10.20 -2.64
N CYS A 12 -2.53 -10.78 -2.40
CA CYS A 12 -1.78 -10.79 -1.14
C CYS A 12 -0.31 -11.22 -1.35
N CYS A 13 0.25 -11.03 -2.54
CA CYS A 13 1.65 -11.38 -2.77
C CYS A 13 2.57 -10.19 -2.48
N ARG A 14 3.62 -10.43 -1.70
CA ARG A 14 4.64 -9.44 -1.32
C ARG A 14 5.85 -9.66 -2.21
N PHE A 15 5.94 -8.95 -3.34
CA PHE A 15 7.20 -8.91 -4.09
C PHE A 15 7.78 -7.52 -4.01
N VAL A 16 9.06 -7.47 -3.67
CA VAL A 16 9.88 -6.29 -3.80
C VAL A 16 10.80 -6.50 -4.98
N LEU A 17 10.63 -5.70 -6.03
CA LEU A 17 11.43 -5.83 -7.25
C LEU A 17 12.33 -4.61 -7.40
N SER A 18 13.60 -4.85 -7.76
CA SER A 18 14.57 -3.80 -8.09
C SER A 18 14.59 -3.52 -9.60
N PRO A 19 14.42 -2.26 -10.05
CA PRO A 19 14.44 -1.89 -11.45
C PRO A 19 15.85 -1.49 -11.89
N SER A 20 16.44 -2.32 -12.72
CA SER A 20 17.41 -1.88 -13.71
C SER A 20 16.90 -2.23 -15.10
N THR A 21 15.66 -1.84 -15.46
CA THR A 21 15.18 -1.67 -16.84
C THR A 21 13.71 -1.17 -16.89
N SER A 22 13.50 0.08 -17.31
CA SER A 22 12.17 0.75 -17.30
C SER A 22 11.17 0.18 -18.32
N PHE A 23 11.63 -0.48 -19.40
CA PHE A 23 10.76 -1.02 -20.46
C PHE A 23 10.43 -2.53 -20.31
N TYR A 24 11.36 -3.34 -19.82
CA TYR A 24 11.13 -4.79 -19.63
C TYR A 24 10.19 -5.09 -18.45
N PHE A 25 10.11 -4.17 -17.48
CA PHE A 25 9.35 -4.36 -16.25
C PHE A 25 7.82 -4.39 -16.48
N THR A 26 7.29 -3.49 -17.33
CA THR A 26 5.84 -3.41 -17.60
C THR A 26 5.35 -4.62 -18.39
N SER A 27 6.10 -5.03 -19.43
CA SER A 27 5.84 -6.24 -20.22
C SER A 27 5.83 -7.50 -19.35
N SER A 28 6.78 -7.59 -18.40
CA SER A 28 6.86 -8.73 -17.48
C SER A 28 5.66 -8.84 -16.54
N LEU A 29 5.10 -7.72 -16.08
CA LEU A 29 3.92 -7.72 -15.19
C LEU A 29 2.64 -8.11 -15.90
N THR A 30 2.44 -7.61 -17.12
CA THR A 30 1.30 -8.02 -17.95
C THR A 30 1.41 -9.50 -18.30
N GLU A 31 2.62 -9.96 -18.63
CA GLU A 31 2.88 -11.37 -18.91
C GLU A 31 2.64 -12.27 -17.69
N LEU A 32 2.99 -11.80 -16.48
CA LEU A 32 2.61 -12.50 -15.25
C LEU A 32 1.09 -12.66 -15.13
N GLY A 33 0.33 -11.59 -15.44
CA GLY A 33 -1.13 -11.65 -15.48
C GLY A 33 -1.64 -12.68 -16.48
N ARG A 34 -1.10 -12.67 -17.71
CA ARG A 34 -1.47 -13.65 -18.76
C ARG A 34 -1.15 -15.08 -18.35
N ARG A 35 0.05 -15.32 -17.83
CA ARG A 35 0.46 -16.64 -17.34
C ARG A 35 -0.45 -17.14 -16.23
N LEU A 36 -0.87 -16.27 -15.31
CA LEU A 36 -1.81 -16.63 -14.25
C LEU A 36 -3.15 -17.08 -14.82
N THR A 37 -3.71 -16.31 -15.77
CA THR A 37 -5.01 -16.64 -16.38
C THR A 37 -4.96 -17.87 -17.28
N SER A 38 -3.82 -18.13 -17.94
CA SER A 38 -3.64 -19.32 -18.78
C SER A 38 -3.38 -20.59 -17.96
N SER A 39 -2.69 -20.46 -16.81
CA SER A 39 -2.36 -21.61 -15.95
C SER A 39 -3.50 -22.02 -15.04
N ILE A 40 -4.42 -21.09 -14.73
CA ILE A 40 -5.56 -21.32 -13.82
C ILE A 40 -6.84 -20.86 -14.53
N PRO A 41 -7.49 -21.76 -15.30
CA PRO A 41 -8.74 -21.44 -16.00
C PRO A 41 -9.83 -20.92 -15.04
N GLY A 42 -10.58 -19.91 -15.47
CA GLY A 42 -11.62 -19.29 -14.65
C GLY A 42 -11.16 -18.11 -13.80
N THR A 43 -9.86 -17.79 -13.79
CA THR A 43 -9.33 -16.60 -13.11
C THR A 43 -9.41 -15.35 -13.97
N SER A 44 -9.47 -14.21 -13.29
CA SER A 44 -9.62 -12.87 -13.89
C SER A 44 -8.61 -11.93 -13.27
N VAL A 45 -8.03 -11.05 -14.09
CA VAL A 45 -7.03 -10.07 -13.64
C VAL A 45 -7.43 -8.66 -14.08
N PHE A 46 -7.26 -7.67 -13.20
CA PHE A 46 -7.17 -6.27 -13.57
C PHE A 46 -5.75 -5.75 -13.33
N LEU A 47 -5.26 -4.91 -14.22
CA LEU A 47 -3.94 -4.30 -14.20
C LEU A 47 -3.99 -2.96 -13.47
N PHE A 48 -2.91 -2.63 -12.76
CA PHE A 48 -2.73 -1.33 -12.10
C PHE A 48 -1.25 -0.94 -12.03
N GLY A 49 -0.99 0.33 -11.71
CA GLY A 49 0.35 0.89 -11.56
C GLY A 49 1.17 0.67 -12.84
N LYS A 50 2.39 0.16 -12.71
CA LYS A 50 3.27 -0.11 -13.86
C LYS A 50 2.76 -1.16 -14.85
N ALA A 51 1.76 -1.97 -14.49
CA ALA A 51 1.15 -2.91 -15.43
C ALA A 51 -0.03 -2.30 -16.21
N ASP A 52 -0.55 -1.16 -15.75
CA ASP A 52 -1.63 -0.44 -16.44
C ASP A 52 -1.04 0.56 -17.44
N ALA A 53 -1.55 0.54 -18.67
CA ALA A 53 -1.07 1.42 -19.74
C ALA A 53 -1.27 2.91 -19.41
N GLU A 54 -2.32 3.23 -18.65
CA GLU A 54 -2.61 4.59 -18.17
C GLU A 54 -1.91 4.91 -16.84
N GLY A 55 -1.21 3.95 -16.24
CA GLY A 55 -0.49 4.13 -14.98
C GLY A 55 -1.37 4.35 -13.75
N ARG A 56 -2.68 3.99 -13.79
CA ARG A 56 -3.62 4.26 -12.69
C ARG A 56 -3.29 3.43 -11.47
N GLY A 57 -3.38 4.04 -10.28
CA GLY A 57 -3.09 3.39 -9.01
C GLY A 57 -4.10 2.30 -8.63
N LEU A 58 -3.72 1.43 -7.68
CA LEU A 58 -4.54 0.31 -7.21
C LEU A 58 -5.93 0.75 -6.70
N VAL A 59 -5.99 1.85 -5.94
CA VAL A 59 -7.27 2.33 -5.37
C VAL A 59 -8.21 2.81 -6.47
N GLN A 60 -7.68 3.54 -7.46
CA GLN A 60 -8.44 3.99 -8.62
C GLN A 60 -8.96 2.80 -9.42
N ARG A 61 -8.09 1.87 -9.79
CA ARG A 61 -8.48 0.66 -10.53
C ARG A 61 -9.52 -0.18 -9.78
N ARG A 62 -9.37 -0.34 -8.45
CA ARG A 62 -10.40 -1.00 -7.62
C ARG A 62 -11.77 -0.33 -7.70
N LYS A 63 -11.83 1.01 -7.77
CA LYS A 63 -13.12 1.72 -7.96
C LYS A 63 -13.69 1.43 -9.35
N GLU A 64 -12.87 1.53 -10.39
CA GLU A 64 -13.28 1.35 -11.79
C GLU A 64 -13.81 -0.07 -12.07
N VAL A 65 -13.15 -1.10 -11.53
CA VAL A 65 -13.58 -2.51 -11.69
C VAL A 65 -14.76 -2.89 -10.77
N GLY A 66 -15.24 -1.98 -9.93
CA GLY A 66 -16.36 -2.24 -9.02
C GLY A 66 -16.00 -3.00 -7.74
N TRP A 67 -14.72 -3.11 -7.37
CA TRP A 67 -14.22 -3.89 -6.21
C TRP A 67 -14.92 -3.57 -4.88
N PHE A 68 -15.31 -2.32 -4.66
CA PHE A 68 -15.90 -1.85 -3.41
C PHE A 68 -17.43 -1.96 -3.37
N LYS A 69 -18.10 -2.30 -4.49
CA LYS A 69 -19.57 -2.41 -4.52
C LYS A 69 -20.03 -3.60 -3.66
N ARG A 70 -21.08 -3.39 -2.86
CA ARG A 70 -21.67 -4.40 -1.98
C ARG A 70 -23.20 -4.43 -2.18
N PRO A 71 -23.85 -5.61 -2.25
CA PRO A 71 -23.25 -6.94 -2.30
C PRO A 71 -22.40 -7.16 -3.57
N VAL A 72 -21.45 -8.09 -3.53
CA VAL A 72 -20.57 -8.36 -4.68
C VAL A 72 -21.32 -9.17 -5.72
N VAL A 73 -21.50 -8.61 -6.92
CA VAL A 73 -22.04 -9.32 -8.09
C VAL A 73 -20.88 -9.56 -9.05
N TYR A 74 -20.28 -10.76 -8.97
CA TYR A 74 -18.98 -11.05 -9.61
C TYR A 74 -18.97 -10.81 -11.12
N HIS A 75 -20.02 -11.19 -11.83
CA HIS A 75 -20.11 -11.01 -13.28
C HIS A 75 -20.24 -9.54 -13.73
N HIS A 76 -20.50 -8.60 -12.81
CA HIS A 76 -20.48 -7.16 -13.08
C HIS A 76 -19.10 -6.51 -12.85
N LEU A 77 -18.12 -7.26 -12.35
CA LEU A 77 -16.77 -6.74 -12.16
C LEU A 77 -16.02 -6.73 -13.48
N SER A 78 -15.49 -5.57 -13.87
CA SER A 78 -14.61 -5.46 -15.04
C SER A 78 -13.27 -6.13 -14.77
N HIS A 79 -12.62 -6.60 -15.83
CA HIS A 79 -11.30 -7.23 -15.80
C HIS A 79 -10.57 -6.92 -17.12
N ASP A 80 -9.25 -7.03 -17.09
CA ASP A 80 -8.38 -6.73 -18.22
C ASP A 80 -7.87 -8.01 -18.91
N LEU A 81 -7.69 -9.11 -18.15
CA LEU A 81 -7.23 -10.41 -18.65
C LEU A 81 -8.05 -11.57 -18.04
N GLY A 82 -8.12 -12.69 -18.75
CA GLY A 82 -8.77 -13.92 -18.29
C GLY A 82 -10.27 -13.96 -18.59
N SER A 83 -11.01 -14.75 -17.81
CA SER A 83 -12.46 -14.90 -17.95
C SER A 83 -13.24 -13.93 -17.06
N THR A 84 -14.56 -13.86 -17.23
CA THR A 84 -15.45 -13.11 -16.31
C THR A 84 -15.27 -13.59 -14.85
N PRO A 85 -15.16 -12.66 -13.88
CA PRO A 85 -15.02 -13.03 -12.47
C PRO A 85 -16.16 -13.91 -11.95
N THR A 86 -15.81 -14.89 -11.14
CA THR A 86 -16.75 -15.85 -10.52
C THR A 86 -16.58 -15.84 -9.00
N PRO A 87 -17.58 -16.30 -8.23
CA PRO A 87 -17.43 -16.46 -6.78
C PRO A 87 -16.22 -17.33 -6.38
N THR A 88 -15.90 -18.35 -7.18
CA THR A 88 -14.79 -19.28 -6.91
C THR A 88 -13.41 -18.62 -6.99
N HIS A 89 -13.18 -17.80 -8.03
CA HIS A 89 -11.85 -17.23 -8.29
C HIS A 89 -11.74 -15.75 -7.94
N GLY A 90 -12.87 -15.05 -7.85
CA GLY A 90 -12.91 -13.61 -7.65
C GLY A 90 -12.23 -12.84 -8.78
N LEU A 91 -11.59 -11.74 -8.41
CA LEU A 91 -10.86 -10.85 -9.30
C LEU A 91 -9.48 -10.56 -8.69
N THR A 92 -8.42 -10.68 -9.46
CA THR A 92 -7.03 -10.47 -9.01
C THR A 92 -6.47 -9.17 -9.56
N GLY A 93 -5.83 -8.35 -8.74
CA GLY A 93 -5.07 -7.20 -9.24
C GLY A 93 -3.67 -7.64 -9.64
N VAL A 94 -3.11 -7.23 -10.76
CA VAL A 94 -1.69 -7.45 -11.08
C VAL A 94 -1.06 -6.11 -11.45
N GLY A 95 0.06 -5.78 -10.81
CA GLY A 95 0.65 -4.47 -10.98
C GLY A 95 1.73 -4.20 -9.95
N ALA A 96 2.48 -3.14 -10.21
CA ALA A 96 3.54 -2.67 -9.33
C ALA A 96 3.39 -1.17 -9.08
N ILE A 97 3.61 -0.77 -7.83
CA ILE A 97 3.64 0.61 -7.35
C ILE A 97 4.92 0.81 -6.53
N PRO A 98 5.38 2.05 -6.27
CA PRO A 98 6.38 2.27 -5.24
C PRO A 98 5.93 1.62 -3.92
N TYR A 99 6.89 1.26 -3.08
CA TYR A 99 6.56 0.68 -1.78
C TYR A 99 5.58 1.56 -1.01
N MET A 100 4.74 0.91 -0.20
CA MET A 100 3.73 1.58 0.60
C MET A 100 3.88 1.09 2.03
N MET A 101 4.18 2.01 2.94
CA MET A 101 4.26 1.73 4.36
C MET A 101 2.84 1.66 4.93
N ASN A 102 2.59 0.76 5.89
CA ASN A 102 1.29 0.64 6.54
C ASN A 102 1.43 0.81 8.04
N VAL A 103 0.67 1.75 8.61
CA VAL A 103 0.69 2.13 10.02
C VAL A 103 -0.73 2.11 10.56
N ASN A 104 -0.99 1.25 11.53
CA ASN A 104 -2.28 1.17 12.22
C ASN A 104 -2.15 1.76 13.62
N LEU A 105 -3.06 2.67 13.98
CA LEU A 105 -3.11 3.32 15.28
C LEU A 105 -4.39 2.90 16.00
N THR A 106 -4.28 2.50 17.26
CA THR A 106 -5.44 2.08 18.06
C THR A 106 -5.81 3.17 19.07
N LEU A 107 -7.00 3.77 18.90
CA LEU A 107 -7.56 4.73 19.85
C LEU A 107 -8.36 4.00 20.94
N ASP A 108 -8.20 4.43 22.19
CA ASP A 108 -8.95 3.85 23.33
C ASP A 108 -10.38 4.40 23.40
N THR A 109 -11.16 4.12 22.38
CA THR A 109 -12.54 4.55 22.24
C THR A 109 -13.29 3.61 21.31
N SER A 110 -14.60 3.46 21.51
CA SER A 110 -15.49 2.78 20.56
C SER A 110 -16.20 3.77 19.61
N ASN A 111 -15.92 5.07 19.74
CA ASN A 111 -16.58 6.11 18.95
C ASN A 111 -16.06 6.14 17.50
N LEU A 112 -16.78 5.45 16.60
CA LEU A 112 -16.43 5.40 15.18
C LEU A 112 -16.50 6.76 14.48
N THR A 113 -17.35 7.68 14.94
CA THR A 113 -17.44 9.03 14.37
C THR A 113 -16.16 9.81 14.63
N LEU A 114 -15.62 9.72 15.86
CA LEU A 114 -14.29 10.26 16.19
C LEU A 114 -13.21 9.63 15.30
N GLY A 115 -13.19 8.30 15.19
CA GLY A 115 -12.26 7.58 14.32
C GLY A 115 -12.28 8.08 12.86
N ARG A 116 -13.48 8.24 12.30
CA ARG A 116 -13.66 8.74 10.92
C ARG A 116 -13.17 10.18 10.76
N ARG A 117 -13.36 11.04 11.77
CA ARG A 117 -12.85 12.41 11.77
C ARG A 117 -11.31 12.43 11.77
N VAL A 118 -10.69 11.64 12.66
CA VAL A 118 -9.22 11.49 12.71
C VAL A 118 -8.69 10.94 11.39
N ALA A 119 -9.28 9.88 10.84
CA ALA A 119 -8.88 9.37 9.53
C ALA A 119 -9.04 10.41 8.42
N ALA A 120 -10.08 11.27 8.48
CA ALA A 120 -10.28 12.32 7.50
C ALA A 120 -9.20 13.41 7.56
N SER A 121 -8.75 13.83 8.73
CA SER A 121 -7.70 14.84 8.89
C SER A 121 -6.31 14.35 8.48
N LEU A 122 -6.09 13.03 8.48
CA LEU A 122 -4.82 12.43 8.04
C LEU A 122 -4.68 12.37 6.51
N ARG A 123 -5.77 12.20 5.77
CA ARG A 123 -5.73 11.92 4.32
C ARG A 123 -5.10 13.07 3.54
N ALA A 124 -4.13 12.77 2.67
CA ALA A 124 -3.51 13.72 1.75
C ALA A 124 -4.53 14.45 0.86
N SER A 125 -5.68 13.83 0.57
CA SER A 125 -6.77 14.43 -0.21
C SER A 125 -7.58 15.49 0.56
N SER A 126 -7.36 15.62 1.87
CA SER A 126 -8.06 16.59 2.72
C SER A 126 -7.21 17.86 2.87
N PRO A 127 -7.84 19.05 3.03
CA PRO A 127 -7.11 20.27 3.36
C PRO A 127 -6.25 20.08 4.62
N GLY A 128 -4.95 20.40 4.53
CA GLY A 128 -3.99 20.25 5.63
C GLY A 128 -3.67 18.80 6.03
N GLY A 129 -4.01 17.82 5.19
CA GLY A 129 -3.71 16.41 5.39
C GLY A 129 -2.23 16.07 5.20
N LEU A 130 -1.83 14.87 5.64
CA LEU A 130 -0.44 14.45 5.58
C LEU A 130 -0.06 13.95 4.18
N PRO A 131 1.08 14.38 3.61
CA PRO A 131 1.47 14.01 2.24
C PRO A 131 1.56 12.49 2.03
N GLY A 132 0.91 11.97 0.98
CA GLY A 132 0.96 10.54 0.64
C GLY A 132 0.20 9.62 1.61
N VAL A 133 -0.48 10.15 2.62
CA VAL A 133 -1.25 9.34 3.58
C VAL A 133 -2.67 9.08 3.07
N GLN A 134 -3.06 7.82 3.06
CA GLN A 134 -4.43 7.35 2.87
C GLN A 134 -4.87 6.70 4.18
N ALA A 135 -6.00 7.13 4.74
CA ALA A 135 -6.46 6.64 6.04
C ALA A 135 -7.94 6.25 6.07
N MET A 136 -8.25 5.25 6.89
CA MET A 136 -9.59 4.74 7.19
C MET A 136 -9.68 4.30 8.64
N ALA A 137 -10.86 4.48 9.25
CA ALA A 137 -11.14 4.03 10.61
C ALA A 137 -12.21 2.94 10.64
N PHE A 138 -12.03 1.94 11.52
CA PHE A 138 -12.99 0.87 11.74
C PHE A 138 -12.96 0.34 13.18
N PRO A 139 -14.06 -0.27 13.67
CA PRO A 139 -14.07 -0.91 14.98
C PRO A 139 -13.15 -2.15 15.01
N HIS A 140 -12.36 -2.29 16.07
CA HIS A 140 -11.53 -3.46 16.31
C HIS A 140 -11.44 -3.75 17.82
N LYS A 141 -11.91 -4.92 18.25
CA LYS A 141 -11.83 -5.39 19.66
C LYS A 141 -12.32 -4.36 20.70
N GLY A 142 -13.51 -3.77 20.46
CA GLY A 142 -14.10 -2.77 21.35
C GLY A 142 -13.47 -1.37 21.26
N ARG A 143 -12.48 -1.20 20.39
CA ARG A 143 -11.76 0.06 20.14
C ARG A 143 -11.91 0.52 18.70
N ILE A 144 -11.30 1.64 18.36
CA ILE A 144 -11.18 2.13 16.99
C ILE A 144 -9.74 1.97 16.51
N GLU A 145 -9.58 1.32 15.37
CA GLU A 145 -8.34 1.27 14.63
C GLU A 145 -8.38 2.28 13.47
N VAL A 146 -7.36 3.13 13.38
CA VAL A 146 -7.10 4.05 12.27
C VAL A 146 -5.96 3.47 11.44
N ALA A 147 -6.29 2.86 10.31
CA ALA A 147 -5.32 2.27 9.39
C ALA A 147 -4.87 3.29 8.35
N CYS A 148 -3.55 3.46 8.23
CA CYS A 148 -2.91 4.39 7.32
C CYS A 148 -2.02 3.63 6.34
N ASN A 149 -2.22 3.86 5.05
CA ASN A 149 -1.24 3.54 4.01
C ASN A 149 -0.48 4.82 3.66
N VAL A 150 0.84 4.74 3.55
CA VAL A 150 1.72 5.86 3.23
C VAL A 150 2.46 5.56 1.94
N ASP A 151 2.17 6.35 0.91
CA ASP A 151 2.83 6.28 -0.38
C ASP A 151 4.23 6.92 -0.32
N LEU A 152 5.18 6.33 -1.04
CA LEU A 152 6.43 7.02 -1.36
C LEU A 152 6.19 8.06 -2.45
N LEU A 153 6.55 9.31 -2.17
CA LEU A 153 6.42 10.43 -3.09
C LEU A 153 7.77 10.73 -3.74
N PRO A 154 7.86 10.86 -5.08
CA PRO A 154 9.09 11.29 -5.72
C PRO A 154 9.50 12.67 -5.22
N ARG A 155 10.76 12.83 -4.79
CA ARG A 155 11.30 14.10 -4.29
C ARG A 155 11.17 15.21 -5.33
N ALA A 156 11.39 14.89 -6.60
CA ALA A 156 11.27 15.80 -7.73
C ALA A 156 9.83 16.34 -7.93
N SER A 157 8.81 15.63 -7.46
CA SER A 157 7.41 16.06 -7.55
C SER A 157 7.00 17.05 -6.44
N LEU A 158 7.87 17.28 -5.45
CA LEU A 158 7.64 18.27 -4.40
C LEU A 158 8.23 19.62 -4.84
N SER A 159 7.42 20.40 -5.55
CA SER A 159 7.70 21.81 -5.82
C SER A 159 7.69 22.56 -4.48
N THR A 160 8.87 22.96 -4.00
CA THR A 160 9.16 23.51 -2.67
C THR A 160 8.95 22.51 -1.53
N THR A 161 9.98 22.33 -0.69
CA THR A 161 9.88 21.58 0.57
C THR A 161 8.63 22.04 1.32
N PRO A 162 7.67 21.15 1.63
CA PRO A 162 6.53 21.52 2.46
C PRO A 162 7.08 21.85 3.83
N SER A 163 7.28 23.14 4.13
CA SER A 163 7.96 23.59 5.35
C SER A 163 7.16 23.32 6.62
N GLU A 164 5.97 22.73 6.51
CA GLU A 164 5.04 22.47 7.62
C GLU A 164 4.99 21.00 8.05
N HIS A 165 5.43 20.04 7.21
CA HIS A 165 5.29 18.61 7.51
C HIS A 165 6.65 17.92 7.67
N VAL A 166 6.80 17.16 8.76
CA VAL A 166 7.97 16.29 8.97
C VAL A 166 7.89 15.12 7.99
N MET A 167 8.91 14.96 7.15
CA MET A 167 8.99 13.93 6.12
C MET A 167 10.39 13.30 6.15
N ASP A 168 10.45 11.98 6.02
CA ASP A 168 11.71 11.23 5.90
C ASP A 168 12.04 10.97 4.43
N THR A 169 13.33 10.79 4.14
CA THR A 169 13.82 10.38 2.83
C THR A 169 14.07 8.88 2.79
N CYS A 170 14.02 8.28 1.60
CA CYS A 170 14.46 6.89 1.39
C CYS A 170 14.98 6.72 -0.04
N LEU A 171 15.55 5.54 -0.33
CA LEU A 171 16.06 5.18 -1.66
C LEU A 171 17.09 6.20 -2.22
N GLY A 172 18.05 6.62 -1.39
CA GLY A 172 19.06 7.60 -1.82
C GLY A 172 18.49 9.00 -2.04
N GLU A 173 17.51 9.39 -1.23
CA GLU A 173 16.84 10.70 -1.23
C GLU A 173 15.94 10.99 -2.45
N GLU A 174 15.80 10.03 -3.36
CA GLU A 174 14.90 10.13 -4.52
C GLU A 174 13.41 10.15 -4.13
N TYR A 175 13.08 9.57 -2.97
CA TYR A 175 11.71 9.50 -2.47
C TYR A 175 11.62 10.06 -1.05
N VAL A 176 10.44 10.60 -0.73
CA VAL A 176 10.07 10.98 0.63
C VAL A 176 8.76 10.34 1.05
N TYR A 177 8.53 10.27 2.35
CA TYR A 177 7.30 9.75 2.92
C TYR A 177 7.02 10.36 4.29
N THR A 178 5.75 10.34 4.70
CA THR A 178 5.38 10.73 6.07
C THR A 178 5.78 9.62 7.05
N PRO A 179 6.66 9.89 8.03
CA PRO A 179 7.07 8.89 9.00
C PRO A 179 5.94 8.53 9.96
N ALA A 180 6.00 7.33 10.55
CA ALA A 180 4.98 6.86 11.48
C ALA A 180 4.82 7.80 12.69
N SER A 181 5.92 8.41 13.16
CA SER A 181 5.91 9.39 14.25
C SER A 181 5.09 10.64 13.95
N GLU A 182 5.10 11.12 12.70
CA GLU A 182 4.29 12.27 12.29
C GLU A 182 2.79 11.92 12.24
N ILE A 183 2.47 10.69 11.82
CA ILE A 183 1.08 10.18 11.84
C ILE A 183 0.59 10.06 13.28
N GLU A 184 1.39 9.49 14.18
CA GLU A 184 1.10 9.41 15.61
C GLU A 184 0.84 10.78 16.23
N ARG A 185 1.73 11.74 15.97
CA ARG A 185 1.61 13.12 16.45
C ARG A 185 0.31 13.76 15.97
N ARG A 186 -0.04 13.59 14.69
CA ARG A 186 -1.30 14.11 14.15
C ARG A 186 -2.51 13.43 14.79
N VAL A 187 -2.50 12.11 14.95
CA VAL A 187 -3.58 11.38 15.62
C VAL A 187 -3.78 11.86 17.05
N HIS A 188 -2.69 12.03 17.81
CA HIS A 188 -2.74 12.56 19.16
C HIS A 188 -3.46 13.92 19.21
N ASN A 189 -3.10 14.85 18.32
CA ASN A 189 -3.71 16.18 18.27
C ASN A 189 -5.20 16.16 17.89
N GLU A 190 -5.59 15.27 16.97
CA GLU A 190 -6.95 15.20 16.42
C GLU A 190 -7.91 14.34 17.26
N SER A 191 -7.35 13.53 18.17
CA SER A 191 -8.09 12.61 19.05
C SER A 191 -8.94 13.32 20.11
N GLY A 192 -8.68 14.60 20.38
CA GLY A 192 -9.38 15.36 21.41
C GLY A 192 -9.15 14.84 22.82
N GLY A 193 -7.94 14.33 23.11
CA GLY A 193 -7.55 13.80 24.41
C GLY A 193 -7.84 12.31 24.61
N VAL A 194 -8.41 11.61 23.62
CA VAL A 194 -8.53 10.15 23.66
C VAL A 194 -7.15 9.51 23.57
N ALA A 195 -6.83 8.65 24.54
CA ALA A 195 -5.54 7.98 24.60
C ALA A 195 -5.30 7.08 23.38
N LEU A 196 -4.05 7.07 22.92
CA LEU A 196 -3.55 6.10 21.96
C LEU A 196 -3.07 4.86 22.72
N VAL A 197 -3.67 3.69 22.42
CA VAL A 197 -3.27 2.41 23.01
C VAL A 197 -1.94 1.94 22.43
N GLY A 198 -1.74 2.20 21.15
CA GLY A 198 -0.48 1.90 20.48
C GLY A 198 -0.53 2.11 18.98
N THR A 199 0.65 2.06 18.39
CA THR A 199 0.88 2.11 16.96
C THR A 199 1.58 0.86 16.49
N THR A 200 1.13 0.34 15.37
CA THR A 200 1.71 -0.84 14.73
C THR A 200 2.11 -0.51 13.30
N LEU A 201 3.40 -0.59 13.03
CA LEU A 201 3.90 -0.67 11.66
C LEU A 201 3.63 -2.07 11.10
N VAL A 202 2.67 -2.18 10.17
CA VAL A 202 2.33 -3.45 9.53
C VAL A 202 3.36 -3.74 8.43
N GLY A 203 4.40 -4.49 8.80
CA GLY A 203 5.49 -4.85 7.92
C GLY A 203 6.78 -4.12 8.25
N PHE A 204 7.26 -3.28 7.33
CA PHE A 204 8.59 -2.69 7.38
C PHE A 204 8.55 -1.22 6.98
N THR A 205 9.52 -0.43 7.46
CA THR A 205 9.77 0.91 6.90
C THR A 205 10.32 0.76 5.47
N PRO A 206 10.27 1.82 4.64
CA PRO A 206 10.85 1.78 3.29
C PRO A 206 12.30 1.25 3.25
N ASP A 207 13.17 1.73 4.14
CA ASP A 207 14.58 1.29 4.18
C ASP A 207 14.76 -0.15 4.66
N GLN A 208 13.94 -0.60 5.60
CA GLN A 208 13.94 -2.00 6.04
C GLN A 208 13.45 -2.92 4.92
N ALA A 209 12.38 -2.53 4.23
CA ALA A 209 11.87 -3.26 3.08
C ALA A 209 12.92 -3.35 1.97
N ARG A 210 13.61 -2.24 1.68
CA ARG A 210 14.74 -2.21 0.74
C ARG A 210 15.86 -3.15 1.14
N THR A 211 16.34 -3.04 2.38
CA THR A 211 17.42 -3.90 2.89
C THR A 211 17.06 -5.37 2.78
N LEU A 212 15.83 -5.74 3.14
CA LEU A 212 15.37 -7.12 3.05
C LEU A 212 15.24 -7.62 1.62
N ALA A 213 14.77 -6.77 0.71
CA ALA A 213 14.66 -7.12 -0.70
C ALA A 213 16.02 -7.29 -1.35
N LEU A 214 16.95 -6.37 -1.11
CA LEU A 214 18.32 -6.48 -1.60
C LEU A 214 18.96 -7.77 -1.08
N LYS A 215 18.78 -8.09 0.21
CA LYS A 215 19.26 -9.35 0.78
C LYS A 215 18.62 -10.57 0.09
N ALA A 216 17.31 -10.56 -0.12
CA ALA A 216 16.63 -11.67 -0.79
C ALA A 216 17.14 -11.88 -2.22
N LEU A 217 17.35 -10.80 -2.97
CA LEU A 217 17.89 -10.83 -4.34
C LEU A 217 19.34 -11.31 -4.38
N THR A 218 20.20 -10.86 -3.46
CA THR A 218 21.63 -11.23 -3.46
C THR A 218 21.89 -12.62 -2.89
N SER A 219 21.08 -13.09 -1.94
CA SER A 219 21.25 -14.40 -1.31
C SER A 219 20.36 -15.50 -1.91
N GLY A 220 19.44 -15.15 -2.81
CA GLY A 220 18.42 -16.07 -3.32
C GLY A 220 17.38 -16.52 -2.28
N LEU A 221 17.38 -15.91 -1.08
CA LEU A 221 16.50 -16.29 0.03
C LEU A 221 15.25 -15.40 0.09
N ASP A 222 14.20 -15.80 -0.61
CA ASP A 222 12.89 -15.12 -0.66
C ASP A 222 12.13 -15.08 0.69
N THR A 223 12.59 -15.83 1.69
CA THR A 223 12.01 -15.90 3.04
C THR A 223 12.75 -15.08 4.10
N ALA A 224 13.76 -14.28 3.73
CA ALA A 224 14.57 -13.50 4.66
C ALA A 224 13.75 -12.55 5.58
N TRP A 225 12.55 -12.16 5.18
CA TRP A 225 11.63 -11.32 5.96
C TRP A 225 10.97 -12.06 7.16
N LYS A 226 10.86 -13.39 7.10
CA LYS A 226 10.20 -14.19 8.15
C LYS A 226 10.96 -14.12 9.47
N THR A 227 12.29 -14.19 9.41
CA THR A 227 13.16 -14.14 10.60
C THR A 227 13.13 -12.76 11.28
N VAL A 228 12.98 -11.68 10.53
CA VAL A 228 12.86 -10.33 11.08
C VAL A 228 11.51 -10.11 11.75
N THR A 229 10.44 -10.65 11.18
CA THR A 229 9.09 -10.50 11.73
C THR A 229 8.93 -11.27 13.05
N ALA A 230 9.55 -12.45 13.17
CA ALA A 230 9.54 -13.25 14.39
C ALA A 230 10.17 -12.50 15.58
N LYS A 231 11.30 -11.80 15.36
CA LYS A 231 12.00 -11.02 16.39
C LYS A 231 11.23 -9.79 16.89
N ARG A 232 10.23 -9.31 16.16
CA ARG A 232 9.39 -8.16 16.55
C ARG A 232 8.14 -8.55 17.34
N ARG A 233 7.82 -9.84 17.38
CA ARG A 233 6.68 -10.39 18.14
C ARG A 233 7.09 -10.95 19.51
N MET A 234 8.39 -11.05 19.76
CA MET A 234 8.99 -11.30 21.08
C MET A 234 9.28 -9.96 21.73
#